data_AF-A0A3A4VUC1-F1
#
_entry.id   AF-A0A3A4VUC1-F1
#
_cell.length_a   1.000
_cell.length_b   1.000
_cell.length_c   1.000
_cell.angle_alpha   90.00
_cell.angle_beta   90.00
_cell.angle_gamma   90.00
#
_symmetry.space_group_name_H-M   'P 1'
#
loop_
_entity.id
_entity.type
_entity.pdbx_description
1 polymer ?
#
loop_
_entity_poly.entity_id
_entity_poly.type
_entity_poly.pdbx_seq_one_letter_code
_entity_poly.pdbx_strand_id
1 'polypeptide(L)'
;MNNITLNDILNLNQIFQPLFAVKIVLIIAAFVFLIFTFVVFNQIRVMNDILSEEHSSLVLKIIGILNIFLAFSLFIFVLVIL
;
A
#
# COMPACT_ATOMS: atom_id res chain seq x y z
N MET A 1 -7.65 46.78 -11.88
CA MET A 1 -8.04 45.72 -10.92
C MET A 1 -9.00 44.80 -11.64
N ASN A 2 -8.61 43.55 -11.92
CA ASN A 2 -9.53 42.57 -12.52
C ASN A 2 -10.49 42.10 -11.43
N ASN A 3 -11.78 42.40 -11.61
CA ASN A 3 -12.81 41.93 -10.70
C ASN A 3 -13.06 40.46 -11.00
N ILE A 4 -12.64 39.59 -10.07
CA ILE A 4 -13.02 38.17 -10.08
C ILE A 4 -14.55 38.13 -9.97
N THR A 5 -15.21 37.55 -10.96
CA THR A 5 -16.67 37.48 -10.97
C THR A 5 -17.14 36.27 -10.16
N LEU A 6 -18.37 36.31 -9.64
CA LEU A 6 -18.96 35.19 -8.89
C LEU A 6 -18.90 33.87 -9.69
N ASN A 7 -18.99 33.96 -11.02
CA ASN A 7 -18.95 32.82 -11.92
C ASN A 7 -17.55 32.18 -11.99
N ASP A 8 -16.48 33.00 -11.89
CA ASP A 8 -15.10 32.51 -11.85
C ASP A 8 -14.85 31.71 -10.55
N ILE A 9 -15.43 32.14 -9.43
CA ILE A 9 -15.33 31.44 -8.13
C ILE A 9 -16.07 30.11 -8.18
N LEU A 10 -17.26 30.07 -8.79
CA LEU A 10 -18.05 28.85 -8.94
C LEU A 10 -17.35 27.83 -9.84
N ASN A 11 -16.75 28.26 -10.95
CA ASN A 11 -15.97 27.40 -11.84
C ASN A 11 -14.71 26.84 -11.15
N LEU A 12 -14.00 27.66 -10.37
CA LEU A 12 -12.85 27.17 -9.58
C LEU A 12 -13.30 26.11 -8.58
N ASN A 13 -14.40 26.33 -7.86
CA ASN A 13 -14.90 25.36 -6.88
C ASN A 13 -15.31 24.03 -7.54
N GLN A 14 -15.94 24.07 -8.72
CA GLN A 14 -16.28 22.87 -9.50
C GLN A 14 -15.05 22.08 -9.95
N ILE A 15 -13.92 22.73 -10.21
CA ILE A 15 -12.66 22.07 -10.59
C ILE A 15 -11.91 21.55 -9.35
N PHE A 16 -11.89 22.32 -8.26
CA PHE A 16 -11.16 21.95 -7.05
C PHE A 16 -11.80 20.79 -6.26
N GLN A 17 -13.12 20.62 -6.32
CA GLN A 17 -13.80 19.49 -5.66
C GLN A 17 -13.36 18.10 -6.16
N PRO A 18 -13.38 17.78 -7.47
CA PRO A 18 -12.93 16.48 -7.95
C PRO A 18 -11.42 16.27 -7.72
N LEU A 19 -10.61 17.32 -7.87
CA LEU A 19 -9.18 17.29 -7.55
C LEU A 19 -8.91 16.96 -6.07
N PHE A 20 -9.73 17.50 -5.17
CA PHE A 20 -9.65 17.20 -3.73
C PHE A 20 -10.04 15.74 -3.44
N ALA A 21 -11.11 15.24 -4.06
CA ALA A 21 -11.53 13.84 -3.92
C ALA A 21 -10.44 12.87 -4.41
N VAL A 22 -9.82 13.13 -5.56
CA VAL A 22 -8.70 12.33 -6.08
C VAL A 22 -7.52 12.31 -5.12
N LYS A 23 -7.16 13.45 -4.53
CA LYS A 23 -6.08 13.51 -3.52
C LYS A 23 -6.38 12.65 -2.29
N ILE A 24 -7.62 12.66 -1.80
CA ILE A 24 -8.02 11.83 -0.66
C ILE A 24 -7.88 10.34 -1.03
N VAL A 25 -8.37 9.94 -2.20
CA VAL A 25 -8.26 8.55 -2.68
C VAL A 25 -6.79 8.12 -2.77
N LEU A 26 -5.92 8.97 -3.31
CA LEU A 26 -4.47 8.70 -3.39
C LEU A 26 -3.82 8.59 -2.01
N ILE A 27 -4.21 9.42 -1.05
CA ILE A 27 -3.69 9.35 0.33
C ILE A 27 -4.11 8.03 0.99
N ILE A 28 -5.36 7.60 0.82
CA ILE A 28 -5.85 6.33 1.35
C ILE A 28 -5.10 5.17 0.70
N ALA A 29 -4.94 5.19 -0.63
CA ALA A 29 -4.17 4.21 -1.38
C ALA A 29 -2.73 4.10 -0.88
N ALA A 30 -2.05 5.24 -0.69
CA ALA A 30 -0.70 5.29 -0.16
C ALA A 30 -0.60 4.72 1.27
N PHE A 31 -1.58 5.00 2.12
CA PHE A 31 -1.64 4.46 3.48
C PHE A 31 -1.80 2.94 3.49
N VAL A 32 -2.72 2.42 2.67
CA VAL A 32 -2.93 0.97 2.52
C VAL A 32 -1.65 0.31 2.02
N PHE A 33 -1.00 0.90 1.01
CA PHE A 33 0.27 0.41 0.49
C PHE A 33 1.36 0.37 1.56
N LEU A 34 1.51 1.45 2.35
CA LEU A 34 2.52 1.54 3.41
C LEU A 34 2.31 0.48 4.50
N ILE A 35 1.07 0.29 4.97
CA ILE A 35 0.73 -0.76 5.94
C ILE A 35 1.07 -2.13 5.38
N PHE A 36 0.74 -2.37 4.10
CA PHE A 36 0.99 -3.66 3.47
C PHE A 36 2.49 -3.94 3.32
N THR A 37 3.26 -2.97 2.82
CA THR A 37 4.72 -3.09 2.72
C THR A 37 5.35 -3.38 4.07
N PHE A 38 4.88 -2.73 5.16
CA PHE A 38 5.35 -3.01 6.51
C PHE A 38 5.07 -4.44 6.96
N VAL A 39 3.87 -4.96 6.69
CA VAL A 39 3.51 -6.36 7.02
C VAL A 39 4.38 -7.35 6.25
N VAL A 40 4.55 -7.16 4.94
CA VAL A 40 5.39 -8.03 4.10
C VAL A 40 6.84 -8.00 4.57
N PHE A 41 7.38 -6.80 4.86
CA PHE A 41 8.76 -6.66 5.34
C PHE A 41 8.97 -7.38 6.68
N ASN A 42 8.04 -7.24 7.62
CA ASN A 42 8.10 -7.96 8.90
C ASN A 42 8.00 -9.47 8.71
N GLN A 43 7.13 -9.96 7.82
CA GLN A 43 7.02 -11.39 7.53
C GLN A 43 8.31 -11.94 6.93
N ILE A 44 8.91 -11.23 5.96
CA ILE A 44 10.21 -11.59 5.39
C ILE A 44 11.29 -11.62 6.48
N ARG A 45 11.35 -10.60 7.33
CA ARG A 45 12.33 -10.51 8.43
C ARG A 45 12.18 -11.68 9.41
N VAL A 46 10.99 -11.86 9.98
CA VAL A 46 10.71 -12.93 10.95
C VAL A 46 11.03 -14.29 10.35
N MET A 47 10.68 -14.49 9.07
CA MET A 47 10.94 -15.76 8.43
C MET A 47 12.43 -15.97 8.15
N ASN A 48 13.15 -14.93 7.73
CA ASN A 48 14.59 -15.01 7.53
C ASN A 48 15.32 -15.33 8.84
N ASP A 49 14.86 -14.75 9.95
CA ASP A 49 15.38 -15.04 11.30
C ASP A 49 15.12 -16.53 11.66
N ILE A 50 13.90 -17.04 11.45
CA ILE A 50 13.56 -18.47 11.69
C ILE A 50 14.38 -19.42 10.81
N LEU A 51 14.59 -19.08 9.54
CA LEU A 51 15.35 -19.89 8.58
C LEU A 51 16.84 -19.96 8.94
N SER A 52 17.35 -18.93 9.63
CA SER A 52 18.76 -18.81 10.05
C SER A 52 19.11 -19.64 11.29
N GLU A 53 18.11 -20.15 12.03
CA GLU A 53 18.35 -21.01 13.19
C GLU A 53 18.87 -22.40 12.77
N GLU A 54 19.96 -22.82 13.42
CA GLU A 54 20.72 -24.05 13.13
C GLU A 54 19.89 -25.32 13.33
N HIS A 55 18.84 -25.25 14.15
CA HIS A 55 17.92 -26.35 14.46
C HIS A 55 16.52 -26.19 13.84
N SER A 56 16.33 -25.26 12.90
CA SER A 56 15.04 -25.13 12.21
C SER A 56 14.73 -26.41 11.43
N SER A 57 13.60 -27.05 11.76
CA SER A 57 13.13 -28.24 11.04
C SER A 57 12.93 -27.94 9.55
N LEU A 58 13.21 -28.92 8.69
CA LEU A 58 13.02 -28.80 7.23
C LEU A 58 11.59 -28.38 6.87
N VAL A 59 10.61 -28.85 7.64
CA VAL A 59 9.19 -28.50 7.47
C VAL A 59 8.95 -27.01 7.75
N LEU A 60 9.54 -26.48 8.82
CA LEU A 60 9.45 -25.04 9.13
C LEU A 60 10.06 -24.19 8.01
N LYS A 61 11.18 -24.65 7.41
CA LYS A 61 11.82 -23.93 6.30
C LYS A 61 10.93 -23.85 5.06
N ILE A 62 10.29 -24.97 4.70
CA ILE A 62 9.36 -25.04 3.56
C ILE A 62 8.13 -24.16 3.80
N ILE A 63 7.52 -24.26 4.99
CA ILE A 63 6.38 -23.40 5.37
C ILE A 63 6.79 -21.94 5.29
N GLY A 64 8.00 -21.61 5.70
CA GLY A 64 8.49 -20.24 5.67
C GLY A 64 8.63 -19.65 4.28
N ILE A 65 9.24 -20.41 3.36
CA ILE A 65 9.35 -20.03 1.94
C ILE A 65 7.96 -19.85 1.32
N LEU A 66 7.03 -20.77 1.59
CA LEU A 66 5.65 -20.66 1.12
C LEU A 66 4.97 -19.40 1.65
N ASN A 67 5.18 -19.05 2.92
CA ASN A 67 4.57 -17.87 3.52
C ASN A 67 5.12 -16.58 2.89
N ILE A 68 6.43 -16.52 2.60
CA ILE A 68 7.03 -15.39 1.86
C ILE A 68 6.41 -15.27 0.47
N PHE A 69 6.27 -16.39 -0.26
CA PHE A 69 5.67 -16.40 -1.59
C PHE A 69 4.20 -15.96 -1.55
N LEU A 70 3.45 -16.40 -0.53
CA LEU A 70 2.06 -16.01 -0.34
C LEU A 70 1.96 -14.51 -0.04
N ALA A 71 2.80 -13.98 0.85
CA ALA A 71 2.85 -12.56 1.18
C ALA A 71 3.13 -11.69 -0.04
N PHE A 72 4.08 -12.11 -0.88
CA PHE A 72 4.41 -11.41 -2.13
C PHE A 72 3.27 -11.47 -3.15
N SER A 73 2.59 -12.61 -3.27
CA SER A 73 1.42 -12.76 -4.14
C SER A 73 0.27 -11.86 -3.70
N LEU A 74 0.02 -11.80 -2.39
CA LEU A 74 -1.02 -10.98 -1.77
C LEU A 74 -0.70 -9.48 -1.94
N PHE A 75 0.57 -9.09 -1.91
CA PHE A 75 1.03 -7.74 -2.25
C PHE A 75 0.74 -7.36 -3.71
N ILE A 76 1.09 -8.22 -4.66
CA ILE A 76 0.83 -7.98 -6.08
C ILE A 76 -0.67 -7.88 -6.34
N PHE A 77 -1.47 -8.77 -5.74
CA PHE A 77 -2.92 -8.75 -5.88
C PHE A 77 -3.54 -7.43 -5.40
N VAL A 78 -3.09 -6.91 -4.25
CA VAL A 78 -3.52 -5.60 -3.74
C VAL A 78 -3.10 -4.47 -4.67
N LEU A 79 -1.89 -4.51 -5.23
CA LEU A 79 -1.41 -3.54 -6.22
C LEU A 79 -2.21 -3.53 -7.52
N VAL A 80 -2.82 -4.65 -7.91
CA VAL A 80 -3.66 -4.74 -9.12
C VAL A 80 -5.07 -4.20 -8.85
N ILE A 81 -5.57 -4.33 -7.62
CA ILE A 81 -6.91 -3.85 -7.23
C ILE A 81 -6.92 -2.34 -7.02
N LEU A 82 -5.83 -1.78 -6.48
CA LEU A 82 -5.63 -0.35 -6.27
C LEU A 82 -5.30 0.40 -7.56
#